data_AF-A0A1S2QK20-F1
#
_entry.id   AF-A0A1S2QK20-F1
#
_cell.length_a   1.000
_cell.length_b   1.000
_cell.length_c   1.000
_cell.angle_alpha   90.00
_cell.angle_beta   90.00
_cell.angle_gamma   90.00
#
_symmetry.space_group_name_H-M   'P 1'
#
loop_
_entity.id
_entity.type
_entity.pdbx_description
1 polymer ?
#
loop_
_entity_poly.entity_id
_entity_poly.type
_entity_poly.pdbx_seq_one_letter_code
_entity_poly.pdbx_strand_id
1 'polypeptide(L)'
;MRSAVRVGALRRALVETAARDWRAGEPPLDHSVSLLRLGSWQAAHAGLDEYLLDPATMRPRPAADVVRSPLDHIGDTLAENGDAPRAEHTVARLLGRGNGACEQRLLLERTGSPRDVATESVRPGGT
;
A
#
# COMPACT_ATOMS: atom_id res chain seq x y z
N MET A 1 -1.60 16.70 1.22
CA MET A 1 -2.58 16.70 0.10
C MET A 1 -2.20 15.75 -1.06
N ARG A 2 -0.95 15.74 -1.59
CA ARG A 2 -0.57 14.90 -2.74
C ARG A 2 -0.66 13.37 -2.50
N SER A 3 -0.29 12.87 -1.33
CA SER A 3 -0.38 11.42 -1.02
C SER A 3 -1.82 10.91 -0.93
N ALA A 4 -2.75 11.72 -0.39
CA ALA A 4 -4.15 11.35 -0.28
C ALA A 4 -4.82 11.16 -1.65
N VAL A 5 -4.51 12.03 -2.62
CA VAL A 5 -5.01 11.90 -4.00
C VAL A 5 -4.48 10.62 -4.66
N ARG A 6 -3.23 10.25 -4.39
CA ARG A 6 -2.60 9.03 -4.95
C ARG A 6 -3.25 7.75 -4.40
N VAL A 7 -3.47 7.70 -3.07
CA VAL A 7 -4.18 6.58 -2.43
C VAL A 7 -5.65 6.53 -2.90
N GLY A 8 -6.26 7.68 -3.15
CA GLY A 8 -7.61 7.77 -3.73
C GLY A 8 -7.72 7.13 -5.11
N ALA A 9 -6.74 7.34 -5.99
CA ALA A 9 -6.71 6.73 -7.33
C ALA A 9 -6.62 5.19 -7.25
N LEU A 10 -5.72 4.65 -6.42
CA LEU A 10 -5.61 3.22 -6.17
C LEU A 10 -6.91 2.63 -5.63
N ARG A 11 -7.51 3.28 -4.62
CA ARG A 11 -8.78 2.83 -4.03
C ARG A 11 -9.90 2.81 -5.07
N ARG A 12 -9.99 3.85 -5.90
CA ARG A 12 -10.99 3.94 -6.96
C ARG A 12 -10.85 2.82 -7.96
N ALA A 13 -9.63 2.57 -8.44
CA ALA A 13 -9.36 1.50 -9.38
C ALA A 13 -9.70 0.11 -8.80
N LEU A 14 -9.33 -0.15 -7.54
CA LEU A 14 -9.70 -1.40 -6.84
C LEU A 14 -11.22 -1.60 -6.74
N VAL A 15 -11.96 -0.55 -6.34
CA VAL A 15 -13.43 -0.62 -6.20
C VAL A 15 -14.09 -0.82 -7.55
N GLU A 16 -13.60 -0.14 -8.59
CA GLU A 16 -14.14 -0.26 -9.93
C GLU A 16 -13.87 -1.64 -10.54
N THR A 17 -12.67 -2.19 -10.39
CA THR A 17 -12.35 -3.57 -10.80
C THR A 17 -13.25 -4.57 -10.07
N ALA A 18 -13.38 -4.49 -8.74
CA ALA A 18 -14.26 -5.38 -7.98
C ALA A 18 -15.74 -5.28 -8.40
N ALA A 19 -16.21 -4.08 -8.76
CA ALA A 19 -17.57 -3.89 -9.26
C ALA A 19 -17.77 -4.43 -10.68
N ARG A 20 -16.72 -4.54 -11.49
CA ARG A 20 -16.76 -5.21 -12.81
C ARG A 20 -16.80 -6.72 -12.64
N ASP A 21 -15.91 -7.27 -11.80
CA ASP A 21 -15.86 -8.70 -11.48
C ASP A 21 -17.20 -9.20 -10.94
N TRP A 22 -17.80 -8.47 -10.00
CA TRP A 22 -19.13 -8.78 -9.48
C TRP A 22 -20.21 -8.79 -10.57
N ARG A 23 -20.19 -7.82 -11.49
CA ARG A 23 -21.14 -7.77 -12.62
C ARG A 23 -20.90 -8.90 -13.64
N ALA A 24 -19.66 -9.37 -13.77
CA ALA A 24 -19.29 -10.51 -14.60
C ALA A 24 -19.65 -11.87 -13.96
N GLY A 25 -20.05 -11.87 -12.68
CA GLY A 25 -20.39 -13.10 -11.95
C GLY A 25 -19.17 -13.82 -11.37
N GLU A 26 -18.02 -13.16 -11.32
CA GLU A 26 -16.82 -13.73 -10.69
C GLU A 26 -17.04 -13.83 -9.16
N PRO A 27 -16.78 -15.00 -8.56
CA PRO A 27 -16.92 -15.18 -7.13
C PRO A 27 -15.85 -14.37 -6.39
N PRO A 28 -16.19 -13.73 -5.25
CA PRO A 28 -15.19 -13.08 -4.42
C PRO A 28 -14.22 -14.11 -3.84
N LEU A 29 -12.99 -13.67 -3.54
CA LEU A 29 -12.04 -14.48 -2.78
C LEU A 29 -12.62 -14.83 -1.40
N ASP A 30 -12.66 -16.12 -1.08
CA ASP A 30 -13.21 -16.62 0.18
C ASP A 30 -12.17 -16.61 1.32
N HIS A 31 -11.69 -15.40 1.64
CA HIS A 31 -10.74 -15.18 2.73
C HIS A 31 -11.46 -14.72 4.00
N SER A 32 -11.11 -15.31 5.15
CA SER A 32 -11.69 -14.87 6.42
C SER A 32 -11.29 -13.43 6.77
N VAL A 33 -12.20 -12.68 7.39
CA VAL A 33 -11.94 -11.32 7.90
C VAL A 33 -10.75 -11.30 8.86
N SER A 34 -10.55 -12.38 9.63
CA SER A 34 -9.41 -12.54 10.53
C SER A 34 -8.08 -12.56 9.79
N LEU A 35 -7.98 -13.23 8.64
CA LEU A 35 -6.77 -13.24 7.81
C LEU A 35 -6.48 -11.87 7.20
N LEU A 36 -7.53 -11.16 6.73
CA LEU A 36 -7.38 -9.79 6.21
C LEU A 36 -6.88 -8.82 7.29
N ARG A 37 -7.37 -8.95 8.52
CA ARG A 37 -6.89 -8.15 9.66
C ARG A 37 -5.45 -8.47 10.03
N LEU A 38 -5.07 -9.75 10.00
CA LEU A 38 -3.69 -10.17 10.24
C LEU A 38 -2.74 -9.58 9.19
N GLY A 39 -3.09 -9.69 7.90
CA GLY A 39 -2.28 -9.09 6.83
C GLY A 39 -2.13 -7.58 6.96
N SER A 40 -3.22 -6.89 7.32
CA SER A 40 -3.19 -5.43 7.58
C SER A 40 -2.28 -5.06 8.75
N TRP A 41 -2.33 -5.82 9.85
CA TRP A 41 -1.45 -5.62 11.00
C TRP A 41 0.01 -5.89 10.65
N GLN A 42 0.29 -6.97 9.93
CA GLN A 42 1.65 -7.32 9.50
C GLN A 42 2.24 -6.23 8.61
N ALA A 43 1.48 -5.70 7.65
CA ALA A 43 1.90 -4.59 6.80
C ALA A 43 2.16 -3.30 7.60
N ALA A 44 1.36 -3.01 8.63
CA ALA A 44 1.57 -1.86 9.49
C ALA A 44 2.84 -2.00 10.36
N HIS A 45 3.15 -3.20 10.81
CA HIS A 45 4.30 -3.47 11.68
C HIS A 45 5.62 -3.63 10.90
N ALA A 46 5.65 -4.55 9.95
CA ALA A 46 6.86 -4.89 9.16
C ALA A 46 7.16 -3.86 8.07
N GLY A 47 6.16 -3.10 7.62
CA GLY A 47 6.33 -2.18 6.51
C GLY A 47 6.69 -2.89 5.22
N LEU A 48 7.81 -2.50 4.60
CA LEU A 48 8.29 -3.09 3.33
C LEU A 48 9.58 -3.90 3.50
N ASP A 49 10.02 -4.10 4.73
CA ASP A 49 11.35 -4.62 5.04
C ASP A 49 11.39 -6.17 5.02
N GLU A 50 10.23 -6.83 4.97
CA GLU A 50 10.10 -8.29 5.10
C GLU A 50 9.05 -8.90 4.14
N TYR A 51 8.52 -10.06 4.52
CA TYR A 51 7.40 -10.72 3.87
C TYR A 51 6.07 -10.14 4.35
N LEU A 52 5.10 -10.04 3.44
CA LEU A 52 3.71 -9.70 3.72
C LEU A 52 2.81 -10.84 3.26
N LEU A 53 1.60 -10.91 3.82
CA LEU A 53 0.56 -11.79 3.28
C LEU A 53 0.03 -11.20 1.97
N ASP A 54 0.12 -11.97 0.89
CA ASP A 54 -0.49 -11.63 -0.41
C ASP A 54 -2.01 -11.74 -0.30
N PRO A 55 -2.79 -10.66 -0.53
CA PRO A 55 -4.24 -10.68 -0.38
C PRO A 55 -4.96 -11.59 -1.39
N ALA A 56 -4.32 -11.96 -2.50
CA ALA A 56 -4.91 -12.90 -3.46
C ALA A 56 -4.83 -14.35 -2.94
N THR A 57 -3.72 -14.73 -2.31
CA THR A 57 -3.40 -16.13 -1.98
C THR A 57 -3.33 -16.42 -0.48
N MET A 58 -3.31 -15.38 0.37
CA MET A 58 -3.02 -15.42 1.81
C MET A 58 -1.72 -16.15 2.15
N ARG A 59 -0.72 -16.10 1.26
CA ARG A 59 0.61 -16.68 1.47
C ARG A 59 1.66 -15.58 1.68
N PRO A 60 2.69 -15.84 2.51
CA PRO A 60 3.82 -14.92 2.64
C PRO A 60 4.54 -14.72 1.30
N ARG A 61 4.75 -13.47 0.91
CA ARG A 61 5.53 -13.06 -0.27
C ARG A 61 6.33 -11.80 0.05
N PRO A 62 7.45 -11.53 -0.67
CA PRO A 62 8.21 -10.29 -0.48
C PRO A 62 7.29 -9.07 -0.57
N ALA A 63 7.45 -8.11 0.34
CA ALA A 63 6.57 -6.93 0.39
C ALA A 63 6.49 -6.19 -0.96
N ALA A 64 7.61 -6.12 -1.69
CA ALA A 64 7.65 -5.50 -3.01
C ALA A 64 6.71 -6.18 -4.02
N ASP A 65 6.63 -7.50 -3.99
CA ASP A 65 5.76 -8.26 -4.88
C ASP A 65 4.29 -8.11 -4.47
N VAL A 66 4.03 -8.09 -3.16
CA VAL A 66 2.68 -7.88 -2.61
C VAL A 66 2.15 -6.49 -2.95
N VAL A 67 3.00 -5.46 -3.01
CA VAL A 67 2.58 -4.10 -3.40
C VAL A 67 2.42 -3.96 -4.92
N ARG A 68 3.16 -4.72 -5.73
CA ARG A 68 3.05 -4.70 -7.20
C ARG A 68 1.85 -5.50 -7.72
N SER A 69 1.56 -6.65 -7.12
CA SER A 69 0.45 -7.54 -7.53
C SER A 69 -0.91 -6.81 -7.70
N PRO A 70 -1.32 -5.90 -6.80
CA PRO A 70 -2.52 -5.08 -6.99
C PRO A 70 -2.47 -4.17 -8.22
N LEU A 71 -1.31 -3.64 -8.59
CA LEU A 71 -1.17 -2.82 -9.80
C LEU A 71 -1.42 -3.64 -11.06
N ASP A 72 -0.93 -4.87 -11.11
CA ASP A 72 -1.18 -5.78 -12.24
C ASP A 72 -2.68 -6.07 -12.37
N HIS A 73 -3.36 -6.28 -11.24
CA HIS A 73 -4.80 -6.56 -11.21
C HIS A 73 -5.69 -5.37 -11.61
N ILE A 74 -5.28 -4.12 -11.31
CA ILE A 74 -6.08 -2.92 -11.58
C ILE A 74 -5.54 -2.07 -12.74
N GLY A 75 -4.55 -2.60 -13.49
CA GLY A 75 -3.81 -1.87 -14.51
C GLY A 75 -4.70 -1.28 -15.60
N ASP A 76 -5.63 -2.08 -16.12
CA ASP A 76 -6.58 -1.63 -17.15
C ASP A 76 -7.46 -0.48 -16.63
N THR A 77 -8.02 -0.65 -15.43
CA THR A 77 -8.82 0.39 -14.77
C THR A 77 -8.00 1.65 -14.50
N LEU A 78 -6.72 1.55 -14.13
CA LEU A 78 -5.84 2.71 -13.96
C LEU A 78 -5.53 3.41 -15.29
N ALA A 79 -5.37 2.66 -16.38
CA ALA A 79 -5.09 3.18 -17.71
C ALA A 79 -6.30 3.95 -18.28
N GLU A 80 -7.49 3.35 -18.22
CA GLU A 80 -8.75 3.97 -18.63
C GLU A 80 -9.02 5.28 -17.89
N ASN A 81 -8.58 5.34 -16.65
CA ASN A 81 -8.73 6.47 -15.75
C ASN A 81 -7.62 7.53 -15.86
N GLY A 82 -6.58 7.28 -16.67
CA GLY A 82 -5.42 8.16 -16.81
C GLY A 82 -4.52 8.23 -15.56
N ASP A 83 -4.66 7.29 -14.62
CA ASP A 83 -3.98 7.27 -13.33
C ASP A 83 -2.75 6.33 -13.30
N ALA A 84 -2.53 5.51 -14.33
CA ALA A 84 -1.45 4.52 -14.38
C ALA A 84 -0.05 5.12 -14.08
N PRO A 85 0.42 6.19 -14.73
CA PRO A 85 1.74 6.77 -14.43
C PRO A 85 1.86 7.27 -12.98
N ARG A 86 0.75 7.74 -12.40
CA ARG A 86 0.71 8.25 -11.01
C ARG A 86 0.75 7.09 -10.01
N ALA A 87 0.07 5.99 -10.31
CA ALA A 87 0.08 4.79 -9.48
C ALA A 87 1.46 4.12 -9.47
N GLU A 88 2.07 3.94 -10.64
CA GLU A 88 3.43 3.40 -10.79
C GLU A 88 4.45 4.24 -10.03
N HIS A 89 4.43 5.57 -10.21
CA HIS A 89 5.32 6.47 -9.48
C HIS A 89 5.10 6.41 -7.96
N THR A 90 3.85 6.23 -7.52
CA THR A 90 3.52 6.10 -6.09
C THR A 90 4.12 4.83 -5.50
N VAL A 91 3.96 3.69 -6.19
CA VAL A 91 4.52 2.41 -5.76
C VAL A 91 6.04 2.42 -5.83
N ALA A 92 6.65 2.93 -6.90
CA ALA A 92 8.09 3.05 -7.02
C ALA A 92 8.69 3.88 -5.87
N ARG A 93 8.04 4.99 -5.51
CA ARG A 93 8.47 5.82 -4.38
C ARG A 93 8.28 5.11 -3.03
N LEU A 94 7.17 4.38 -2.85
CA LEU A 94 6.91 3.59 -1.65
C LEU A 94 8.00 2.52 -1.47
N LEU A 95 8.32 1.77 -2.52
CA LEU A 95 9.37 0.74 -2.52
C LEU A 95 10.77 1.30 -2.33
N GLY A 96 11.06 2.50 -2.86
CA GLY A 96 12.38 3.12 -2.76
C GLY A 96 12.65 3.84 -1.42
N ARG A 97 11.60 4.34 -0.74
CA ARG A 97 11.73 5.16 0.48
C ARG A 97 11.24 4.46 1.75
N GLY A 98 10.47 3.38 1.63
CA GLY A 98 9.78 2.75 2.76
C GLY A 98 8.46 3.46 3.11
N ASN A 99 7.84 3.05 4.23
CA ASN A 99 6.64 3.69 4.77
C ASN A 99 6.99 4.67 5.91
N GLY A 100 5.97 5.34 6.46
CA GLY A 100 6.18 6.29 7.57
C GLY A 100 6.82 5.65 8.81
N ALA A 101 6.57 4.37 9.08
CA ALA A 101 7.21 3.66 10.20
C ALA A 101 8.71 3.47 9.96
N CYS A 102 9.14 3.20 8.72
CA CYS A 102 10.55 3.12 8.36
C CYS A 102 11.26 4.48 8.56
N GLU A 103 10.66 5.57 8.07
CA GLU A 103 11.19 6.93 8.30
C GLU A 103 11.25 7.29 9.79
N GLN A 104 10.21 6.92 10.56
CA GLN A 104 10.16 7.15 12.01
C GLN A 104 11.22 6.34 12.77
N ARG A 105 11.46 5.08 12.40
CA ARG A 105 12.53 4.24 12.99
C ARG A 105 13.92 4.80 12.70
N LEU A 106 14.21 5.14 11.44
CA LEU A 106 15.48 5.75 11.06
C LEU A 106 15.73 7.08 11.79
N LEU A 107 14.68 7.88 11.96
CA LEU A 107 14.76 9.12 12.72
C LEU A 107 15.01 8.86 14.20
N LEU A 108 14.33 7.86 14.80
CA LEU A 108 14.55 7.46 16.19
C LEU A 108 15.97 6.94 16.43
N GLU A 109 16.50 6.11 15.53
CA GLU A 109 17.88 5.61 15.60
C GLU A 109 18.90 6.75 15.53
N ARG A 110 18.62 7.77 14.71
CA ARG A 110 19.52 8.92 14.54
C ARG A 110 19.44 9.94 15.68
N THR A 111 18.26 10.17 16.27
CA THR A 111 18.07 11.22 17.29
C THR A 111 18.00 10.69 18.72
N GLY A 112 17.70 9.39 18.91
CA GLY A 112 17.41 8.80 20.21
C GLY A 112 16.14 9.34 20.89
N SER A 113 15.32 10.12 20.17
CA SER A 113 14.27 10.95 20.75
C SER A 113 12.91 10.73 20.06
N PRO A 114 11.97 10.04 20.73
CA PRO A 114 10.59 9.90 20.25
C PRO A 114 9.87 11.24 20.06
N ARG A 115 10.27 12.28 20.81
CA ARG A 115 9.71 13.63 20.67
C ARG A 115 10.07 14.26 19.32
N ASP A 116 11.30 14.04 18.85
CA ASP A 116 11.75 14.56 17.55
C ASP A 116 11.06 13.81 16.41
N VAL A 117 10.82 12.51 16.59
CA VAL A 117 10.01 11.69 15.67
C VAL A 117 8.59 12.22 15.53
N ALA A 118 7.93 12.51 16.66
CA ALA A 118 6.58 13.07 16.65
C ALA A 118 6.54 14.47 16.01
N THR A 119 7.54 15.31 16.30
CA THR A 119 7.63 16.67 15.75
C THR A 119 7.82 16.66 14.24
N GLU A 120 8.66 15.76 13.72
CA GLU A 120 8.87 15.61 12.27
C GLU A 120 7.66 15.00 11.56
N SER A 121 6.97 14.04 12.18
CA SER A 121 5.78 13.39 11.60
C SER A 121 4.58 14.34 11.43
N VAL A 122 4.52 15.43 12.20
CA VAL A 122 3.45 16.44 12.14
C VAL A 122 3.80 17.58 11.17
N ARG A 123 5.06 17.69 10.73
CA ARG A 123 5.42 18.64 9.68
C ARG A 123 4.82 18.17 8.35
N PRO A 124 4.15 19.05 7.59
CA PRO A 124 3.66 18.69 6.26
C PRO A 124 4.86 18.33 5.38
N GLY A 125 5.01 17.03 5.07
CA GLY A 125 6.21 16.45 4.47
C GLY A 125 6.81 17.27 3.34
N GLY A 126 8.05 17.72 3.56
CA GLY A 126 8.93 18.30 2.55
C GLY A 126 9.73 17.21 1.82
N THR A 127 9.91 17.41 0.52
CA THR A 127 10.52 16.57 -0.53
C THR A 127 9.62 15.52 -1.18
#